data_AF-A0A4Z0PJY8-F1
#
_entry.id   AF-A0A4Z0PJY8-F1
#
_cell.length_a   1.000
_cell.length_b   1.000
_cell.length_c   1.000
_cell.angle_alpha   90.00
_cell.angle_beta   90.00
_cell.angle_gamma   90.00
#
_symmetry.space_group_name_H-M   'P 1'
#
loop_
_entity.id
_entity.type
_entity.pdbx_description
1 polymer ?
#
loop_
_entity_poly.entity_id
_entity_poly.type
_entity_poly.pdbx_seq_one_letter_code
_entity_poly.pdbx_strand_id
1 'polypeptide(L)'
;MTELSTTTADGLHITVRLPDDHAWVRESLEKACAAEARRQLETAPTPDPAYSVPRTAALLDLHPETLRDYMRLPEHHPRRLHYLAGESSRGDRVLLSQIHDWQCRNRTDAEPVAAAAPRAKRGRRSPFRPA
;
A
#
# COMPACT_ATOMS: atom_id res chain seq x y z
N MET A 1 -22.75 12.71 44.89
CA MET A 1 -23.89 13.27 44.14
C MET A 1 -23.49 14.69 43.87
N THR A 2 -23.36 15.13 42.62
CA THR A 2 -22.79 16.45 42.33
C THR A 2 -23.90 17.49 42.26
N GLU A 3 -23.86 18.50 43.12
CA GLU A 3 -24.82 19.60 43.08
C GLU A 3 -24.19 20.82 42.41
N LEU A 4 -24.84 21.35 41.37
CA LEU A 4 -24.48 22.62 40.75
C LEU A 4 -25.56 23.65 41.08
N SER A 5 -25.18 24.70 41.78
CA SER A 5 -26.04 25.83 42.10
C SER A 5 -25.62 27.05 41.28
N THR A 6 -26.59 27.70 40.64
CA THR A 6 -26.40 28.98 39.96
C THR A 6 -27.57 29.92 40.25
N THR A 7 -27.31 31.22 40.15
CA THR A 7 -28.31 32.26 40.40
C THR A 7 -28.57 32.99 39.09
N THR A 8 -29.82 33.02 38.64
CA THR A 8 -30.18 33.77 37.43
C THR A 8 -30.14 35.28 37.68
N ALA A 9 -30.14 36.07 36.61
CA ALA A 9 -30.10 37.53 36.69
C ALA A 9 -31.27 38.15 37.49
N ASP A 10 -32.41 37.43 37.55
CA ASP A 10 -33.60 37.84 38.32
C ASP A 10 -33.56 37.39 39.79
N GLY A 11 -32.42 36.87 40.26
CA GLY A 11 -32.21 36.45 41.65
C GLY A 11 -32.72 35.06 42.00
N LEU A 12 -33.21 34.28 41.04
CA LEU A 12 -33.68 32.91 41.29
C LEU A 12 -32.49 31.97 41.53
N HIS A 13 -32.43 31.35 42.69
CA HIS A 13 -31.47 30.28 42.98
C HIS A 13 -31.96 28.96 42.39
N ILE A 14 -31.20 28.43 41.44
CA ILE A 14 -31.45 27.14 40.82
C ILE A 14 -30.36 26.18 41.28
N THR A 15 -30.75 25.09 41.94
CA THR A 15 -29.84 24.00 42.31
C THR A 15 -30.21 22.76 41.51
N VAL A 16 -29.28 22.30 40.68
CA VAL A 16 -29.43 21.07 39.89
C VAL A 16 -28.60 19.97 40.54
N ARG A 17 -29.27 18.88 40.91
CA ARG A 17 -28.65 17.69 41.48
C ARG A 17 -28.38 16.68 40.38
N LEU A 18 -27.11 16.42 40.10
CA LEU A 18 -26.68 15.44 39.10
C LEU A 18 -26.35 14.11 39.80
N PRO A 19 -26.89 12.98 39.32
CA PRO A 19 -26.45 11.65 39.75
C PRO A 19 -24.95 11.46 39.46
N ASP A 20 -24.20 10.82 40.37
CA ASP A 20 -22.75 10.57 40.21
C ASP A 20 -22.43 9.62 39.07
N ASP A 21 -23.39 8.77 38.70
CA ASP A 21 -23.20 7.82 37.62
C ASP A 21 -23.47 8.54 36.30
N HIS A 22 -22.42 9.21 35.81
CA HIS A 22 -22.37 9.91 34.53
C HIS A 22 -22.36 8.94 33.33
N ALA A 23 -23.08 7.81 33.42
CA ALA A 23 -23.21 6.82 32.36
C ALA A 23 -23.69 7.47 31.05
N TRP A 24 -24.61 8.43 31.13
CA TRP A 24 -25.11 9.19 29.98
C TRP A 24 -24.06 10.11 29.35
N VAL A 25 -23.12 10.66 30.15
CA VAL A 25 -22.02 11.50 29.64
C VAL A 25 -21.02 10.65 28.89
N ARG A 26 -20.66 9.49 29.46
CA ARG A 26 -19.79 8.50 28.80
C ARG A 26 -20.41 8.00 27.50
N GLU A 27 -21.70 7.64 27.52
CA GLU A 27 -22.43 7.21 26.31
C GLU A 27 -22.48 8.33 25.25
N SER A 28 -22.66 9.58 25.67
CA SER A 28 -22.67 10.74 24.76
C SER A 28 -21.28 11.01 24.16
N LEU A 29 -20.21 10.88 24.96
CA LEU A 29 -18.83 11.00 24.50
C LEU A 29 -18.46 9.86 23.54
N GLU A 30 -18.83 8.62 23.83
CA GLU A 30 -18.62 7.48 22.94
C GLU A 30 -19.35 7.69 21.60
N LYS A 31 -20.59 8.17 21.63
CA LYS A 31 -21.36 8.52 20.42
C LYS A 31 -20.71 9.66 19.63
N ALA A 32 -20.24 10.70 20.31
CA ALA A 32 -19.55 11.82 19.67
C ALA A 32 -18.22 11.39 19.04
N CYS A 33 -17.41 10.59 19.75
CA CYS A 33 -16.17 10.02 19.23
C CYS A 33 -16.41 9.09 18.03
N ALA A 34 -17.45 8.25 18.08
CA ALA A 34 -17.81 7.38 16.96
C ALA A 34 -18.27 8.18 15.73
N ALA A 35 -19.03 9.27 15.93
CA ALA A 35 -19.45 10.15 14.86
C ALA A 35 -18.26 10.89 14.22
N GLU A 36 -17.34 11.37 15.02
CA GLU A 36 -16.14 12.06 14.54
C GLU A 36 -15.17 11.10 13.83
N ALA A 37 -14.97 9.90 14.37
CA ALA A 37 -14.18 8.85 13.71
C ALA A 37 -14.74 8.49 12.33
N ARG A 38 -16.08 8.42 12.18
CA ARG A 38 -16.72 8.20 10.87
C ARG A 38 -16.46 9.35 9.91
N ARG A 39 -16.59 10.60 10.36
CA ARG A 39 -16.27 11.78 9.53
C ARG A 39 -14.82 11.80 9.08
N GLN A 40 -13.89 11.41 9.96
CA GLN A 40 -12.48 11.31 9.62
C GLN A 40 -12.21 10.18 8.62
N LEU A 41 -12.88 9.03 8.74
CA LEU A 41 -12.77 7.94 7.77
C LEU A 41 -13.34 8.31 6.39
N GLU A 42 -14.42 9.10 6.35
CA GLU A 42 -15.03 9.58 5.09
C GLU A 42 -14.19 10.66 4.40
N THR A 43 -13.44 11.45 5.17
CA THR A 43 -12.58 12.53 4.64
C THR A 43 -11.13 12.09 4.43
N ALA A 44 -10.75 10.92 4.93
CA ALA A 44 -9.43 10.37 4.71
C ALA A 44 -9.21 10.03 3.21
N PRO A 45 -8.05 10.37 2.64
CA PRO A 45 -7.71 9.92 1.30
C PRO A 45 -7.67 8.38 1.26
N THR A 46 -8.20 7.79 0.19
CA THR A 46 -8.17 6.34 -0.02
C THR A 46 -6.75 5.81 0.11
N PRO A 47 -6.48 4.86 1.03
CA PRO A 47 -5.13 4.33 1.20
C PRO A 47 -4.68 3.59 -0.06
N ASP A 48 -3.40 3.73 -0.42
CA ASP A 48 -2.81 3.07 -1.58
C ASP A 48 -2.88 1.53 -1.41
N PRO A 49 -3.55 0.78 -2.32
CA PRO A 49 -3.67 -0.66 -2.21
C PRO A 49 -2.32 -1.38 -2.24
N ALA A 50 -2.12 -2.30 -1.30
CA ALA A 50 -0.92 -3.14 -1.21
C ALA A 50 -1.18 -4.58 -1.65
N TYR A 51 -0.54 -5.03 -2.72
CA TYR A 51 -0.70 -6.37 -3.28
C TYR A 51 0.45 -7.31 -2.88
N SER A 52 0.15 -8.60 -2.72
CA SER A 52 1.18 -9.64 -2.56
C SER A 52 1.95 -9.86 -3.87
N VAL A 53 3.22 -10.30 -3.79
CA VAL A 53 4.05 -10.65 -4.96
C VAL A 53 3.32 -11.48 -6.03
N PRO A 54 2.61 -12.59 -5.73
CA PRO A 54 1.91 -13.36 -6.76
C PRO A 54 0.78 -12.58 -7.44
N ARG A 55 0.09 -11.70 -6.69
CA ARG A 55 -0.98 -10.85 -7.22
C ARG A 55 -0.41 -9.77 -8.13
N THR A 56 0.68 -9.13 -7.73
CA THR A 56 1.39 -8.15 -8.55
C THR A 56 1.92 -8.78 -9.84
N ALA A 57 2.45 -10.00 -9.77
CA ALA A 57 2.93 -10.73 -10.94
C ALA A 57 1.79 -10.98 -11.94
N ALA A 58 0.60 -11.37 -11.45
CA ALA A 58 -0.59 -11.52 -12.28
C ALA A 58 -1.08 -10.19 -12.89
N LEU A 59 -0.98 -9.06 -12.16
CA LEU A 59 -1.34 -7.73 -12.69
C LEU A 59 -0.40 -7.27 -13.81
N LEU A 60 0.86 -7.67 -13.75
CA LEU A 60 1.91 -7.32 -14.72
C LEU A 60 2.07 -8.33 -15.85
N ASP A 61 1.31 -9.43 -15.84
CA ASP A 61 1.48 -10.57 -16.74
C ASP A 61 2.92 -11.13 -16.74
N LEU A 62 3.50 -11.29 -15.55
CA LEU A 62 4.85 -11.78 -15.32
C LEU A 62 4.86 -13.04 -14.46
N HIS A 63 5.94 -13.82 -14.57
CA HIS A 63 6.19 -14.91 -13.63
C HIS A 63 6.57 -14.34 -12.24
N PRO A 64 6.08 -14.91 -11.12
CA PRO A 64 6.40 -14.42 -9.77
C PRO A 64 7.89 -14.38 -9.46
N GLU A 65 8.68 -15.29 -10.02
CA GLU A 65 10.15 -15.27 -9.85
C GLU A 65 10.79 -14.09 -10.57
N THR A 66 10.36 -13.79 -11.80
CA THR A 66 10.82 -12.61 -12.54
C THR A 66 10.53 -11.33 -11.77
N LEU A 67 9.37 -11.24 -11.12
CA LEU A 67 9.04 -10.10 -10.26
C LEU A 67 10.01 -9.99 -9.07
N ARG A 68 10.32 -11.11 -8.41
CA ARG A 68 11.31 -11.16 -7.32
C ARG A 68 12.71 -10.76 -7.78
N ASP A 69 13.09 -11.12 -9.00
CA ASP A 69 14.38 -10.71 -9.55
C ASP A 69 14.44 -9.19 -9.71
N TYR A 70 13.38 -8.55 -10.21
CA TYR A 70 13.29 -7.08 -10.27
C TYR A 70 13.31 -6.41 -8.89
N MET A 71 12.78 -7.07 -7.85
CA MET A 71 12.83 -6.59 -6.47
C MET A 71 14.24 -6.71 -5.86
N ARG A 72 15.02 -7.70 -6.29
CA ARG A 72 16.40 -7.97 -5.80
C ARG A 72 17.48 -7.13 -6.45
N LEU A 73 17.15 -6.40 -7.52
CA LEU A 73 18.11 -5.52 -8.19
C LEU A 73 18.70 -4.48 -7.23
N PRO A 74 19.94 -3.99 -7.46
CA PRO A 74 20.53 -2.93 -6.66
C PRO A 74 19.66 -1.66 -6.62
N GLU A 75 19.74 -0.89 -5.53
CA GLU A 75 18.88 0.30 -5.33
C GLU A 75 18.95 1.32 -6.47
N HIS A 76 20.13 1.44 -7.08
CA HIS A 76 20.38 2.35 -8.18
C HIS A 76 19.98 1.79 -9.55
N HIS A 77 19.50 0.55 -9.64
CA HIS A 77 19.17 -0.06 -10.92
C HIS A 77 17.86 0.52 -11.47
N PRO A 78 17.83 0.99 -12.73
CA PRO A 78 16.66 1.70 -13.28
C PRO A 78 15.38 0.84 -13.28
N ARG A 79 15.53 -0.47 -13.51
CA ARG A 79 14.42 -1.45 -13.51
C ARG A 79 14.04 -2.01 -12.14
N ARG A 80 14.62 -1.53 -11.04
CA ARG A 80 14.28 -2.04 -9.71
C ARG A 80 12.82 -1.76 -9.38
N LEU A 81 12.10 -2.80 -8.97
CA LEU A 81 10.76 -2.68 -8.41
C LEU A 81 10.86 -2.43 -6.91
N HIS A 82 10.30 -1.30 -6.46
CA HIS A 82 10.20 -0.99 -5.04
C HIS A 82 9.06 -1.78 -4.42
N TYR A 83 9.23 -2.13 -3.15
CA TYR A 83 8.27 -2.93 -2.38
C TYR A 83 8.37 -2.57 -0.90
N LEU A 84 7.33 -2.91 -0.15
CA LEU A 84 7.28 -2.88 1.30
C LEU A 84 7.66 -4.27 1.83
N ALA A 85 8.72 -4.32 2.63
CA ALA A 85 9.12 -5.55 3.31
C ALA A 85 8.01 -5.96 4.29
N GLY A 86 7.52 -7.19 4.15
CA GLY A 86 6.47 -7.70 5.04
C GLY A 86 7.05 -8.13 6.39
N GLU A 87 6.36 -7.83 7.48
CA GLU A 87 6.68 -8.43 8.79
C GLU A 87 6.31 -9.93 8.78
N SER A 88 7.33 -10.74 8.45
CA SER A 88 7.54 -12.20 8.64
C SER A 88 6.48 -13.22 8.19
N SER A 89 5.17 -12.95 8.22
CA SER A 89 4.14 -13.95 7.87
C SER A 89 3.36 -13.65 6.59
N ARG A 90 3.20 -12.37 6.24
CA ARG A 90 2.39 -11.96 5.07
C ARG A 90 3.18 -11.74 3.79
N GLY A 91 4.50 -11.87 3.87
CA GLY A 91 5.44 -11.65 2.77
C GLY A 91 5.47 -10.22 2.25
N ASP A 92 6.38 -9.96 1.33
CA ASP A 92 6.58 -8.65 0.71
C ASP A 92 5.32 -8.18 -0.04
N ARG A 93 5.11 -6.86 0.00
CA ARG A 93 3.95 -6.19 -0.61
C ARG A 93 4.41 -5.12 -1.58
N VAL A 94 3.66 -4.96 -2.66
CA VAL A 94 3.91 -3.92 -3.66
C VAL A 94 2.68 -3.02 -3.72
N LEU A 95 2.89 -1.72 -3.57
CA LEU A 95 1.84 -0.71 -3.65
C LEU A 95 1.40 -0.49 -5.10
N LEU A 96 0.15 -0.05 -5.31
CA LEU A 96 -0.35 0.25 -6.66
C LEU A 96 0.42 1.41 -7.28
N SER A 97 0.74 2.45 -6.51
CA SER A 97 1.60 3.55 -6.98
C SER A 97 2.96 3.05 -7.47
N GLN A 98 3.62 2.17 -6.71
CA GLN A 98 4.92 1.59 -7.07
C GLN A 98 4.85 0.77 -8.37
N ILE A 99 3.75 0.05 -8.58
CA ILE A 99 3.51 -0.70 -9.83
C ILE A 99 3.42 0.28 -11.00
N HIS A 100 2.61 1.34 -10.88
CA HIS A 100 2.44 2.34 -11.92
C HIS A 100 3.75 3.07 -12.23
N ASP A 101 4.48 3.52 -11.21
CA ASP A 101 5.77 4.20 -11.37
C ASP A 101 6.79 3.32 -12.09
N TRP A 102 6.84 2.03 -11.71
CA TRP A 102 7.70 1.06 -12.37
C TRP A 102 7.28 0.83 -13.83
N GLN A 103 5.99 0.69 -14.12
CA GLN A 103 5.49 0.56 -15.50
C GLN A 103 5.81 1.81 -16.32
N CYS A 104 5.64 3.01 -15.78
CA CYS A 104 5.96 4.26 -16.46
C CYS A 104 7.45 4.34 -16.81
N ARG A 105 8.34 4.01 -15.88
CA ARG A 105 9.80 3.95 -16.13
C ARG A 105 10.16 2.94 -17.23
N ASN A 106 9.64 1.72 -17.13
CA ASN A 106 10.00 0.65 -18.08
C ASN A 106 9.30 0.77 -19.44
N ARG A 107 8.22 1.55 -19.55
CA ARG A 107 7.57 1.86 -20.83
C ARG A 107 8.40 2.85 -21.66
N THR A 108 9.04 3.82 -21.01
CA THR A 108 9.88 4.82 -21.68
C THR A 108 11.21 4.23 -22.15
N ASP A 109 11.75 3.25 -21.41
CA ASP A 109 13.00 2.55 -21.78
C ASP A 109 12.80 1.36 -22.75
N ALA A 110 11.58 1.17 -23.25
CA ALA A 110 11.29 0.15 -24.27
C ALA A 110 11.74 0.65 -25.65
N GLU A 111 13.04 0.91 -25.84
CA GLU A 111 13.59 0.72 -27.18
C GLU A 111 13.38 -0.76 -27.54
N PRO A 112 12.85 -1.07 -28.74
CA PRO A 112 12.65 -2.44 -29.16
C PRO A 112 14.00 -3.13 -29.11
N VAL A 113 14.13 -4.12 -28.22
CA VAL A 113 15.28 -5.03 -28.24
C VAL A 113 15.27 -5.67 -29.61
N ALA A 114 16.16 -5.20 -30.50
CA ALA A 114 16.38 -5.83 -31.79
C ALA A 114 16.65 -7.30 -31.52
N ALA A 115 15.76 -8.17 -32.03
CA ALA A 115 15.87 -9.60 -31.84
C ALA A 115 17.31 -10.01 -32.16
N ALA A 116 17.99 -10.63 -31.17
CA ALA A 116 19.36 -11.04 -31.33
C ALA A 116 19.48 -11.86 -32.63
N ALA A 117 20.31 -11.39 -33.56
CA ALA A 117 20.51 -12.07 -34.83
C ALA A 117 20.79 -13.55 -34.57
N PRO A 118 20.14 -14.47 -35.31
CA PRO A 118 20.29 -15.90 -35.07
C PRO A 118 21.78 -16.24 -35.11
N ARG A 119 22.28 -16.82 -34.01
CA ARG A 119 23.68 -17.29 -33.92
C ARG A 119 23.95 -18.19 -35.12
N ALA A 120 24.79 -17.73 -36.04
CA ALA A 120 25.26 -18.54 -37.14
C ALA A 120 25.83 -19.84 -36.56
N LYS A 121 25.25 -20.98 -36.95
CA LYS A 121 25.79 -22.30 -36.63
C LYS A 121 27.24 -22.31 -37.12
N ARG A 122 28.21 -22.26 -36.20
CA ARG A 122 29.62 -22.48 -36.51
C ARG A 122 29.70 -23.80 -37.26
N GLY A 123 29.98 -23.72 -38.56
CA GLY A 123 30.16 -24.87 -39.43
C GLY A 123 31.17 -25.80 -38.80
N ARG A 124 30.71 -27.00 -38.43
CA ARG A 124 31.57 -28.10 -38.04
C ARG A 124 32.46 -28.41 -39.24
N ARG A 125 33.73 -28.02 -39.20
CA ARG A 125 34.72 -28.44 -40.21
C ARG A 125 34.76 -29.96 -40.20
N SER A 126 34.26 -30.56 -41.28
CA SER A 126 34.33 -31.99 -41.52
C SER A 126 35.78 -32.35 -41.84
N PRO A 127 36.43 -33.29 -41.12
CA PRO A 127 37.74 -33.79 -41.47
C PRO A 127 37.55 -35.04 -42.35
N PHE A 128 37.18 -34.86 -43.61
CA PHE A 128 37.27 -35.94 -44.58
C PHE A 128 37.93 -35.41 -45.84
N ARG A 129 39.20 -35.80 -46.03
CA ARG A 129 39.95 -35.63 -47.27
C ARG A 129 40.22 -37.04 -47.81
N PRO A 130 39.80 -37.37 -49.04
CA PRO A 130 40.10 -38.66 -49.64
C PRO A 130 41.55 -38.68 -50.16
N ALA A 131 42.13 -39.87 -50.17
CA ALA A 131 43.27 -40.24 -51.00
C ALA A 131 42.75 -41.20 -52.09
#